data_AF-A0A7C1BUX1-F1
#
_entry.id   AF-A0A7C1BUX1-F1
#
_cell.length_a   1.000
_cell.length_b   1.000
_cell.length_c   1.000
_cell.angle_alpha   90.00
_cell.angle_beta   90.00
_cell.angle_gamma   90.00
#
_symmetry.space_group_name_H-M   'P 1'
#
loop_
_entity.id
_entity.type
_entity.pdbx_description
1 polymer ?
#
loop_
_entity_poly.entity_id
_entity_poly.type
_entity_poly.pdbx_seq_one_letter_code
_entity_poly.pdbx_strand_id
1 'polypeptide(L)'
;MKKPTSVVNVGLKLKELSFEVLKLISKGGLTIRDIANKLNVREELIKHAIELLLALGYIKELHIGPQCHEKCNSCPFKAVCPYAKIGVPSKPSVIYVITDRGLRKAREASMK
;
A
#
# COMPACT_ATOMS: atom_id res chain seq x y z
N MET A 1 -16.03 -12.13 30.60
CA MET A 1 -16.20 -10.81 29.93
C MET A 1 -16.38 -11.05 28.43
N LYS A 2 -17.60 -10.89 27.90
CA LYS A 2 -17.85 -11.01 26.45
C LYS A 2 -17.40 -9.69 25.78
N LYS A 3 -16.42 -9.73 24.88
CA LYS A 3 -16.07 -8.56 24.05
C LYS A 3 -17.33 -8.15 23.27
N PRO A 4 -17.66 -6.85 23.18
CA PRO A 4 -18.84 -6.40 22.46
C PRO A 4 -18.76 -6.79 20.98
N THR A 5 -19.82 -7.44 20.50
CA THR A 5 -19.97 -8.03 19.16
C THR A 5 -19.70 -7.03 18.02
N SER A 6 -19.90 -5.74 18.26
CA SER A 6 -19.70 -4.65 17.29
C SER A 6 -18.23 -4.37 16.98
N VAL A 7 -17.31 -4.51 17.95
CA VAL A 7 -15.87 -4.23 17.76
C VAL A 7 -15.20 -5.34 16.94
N VAL A 8 -15.66 -6.57 17.14
CA VAL A 8 -15.15 -7.75 16.42
C VAL A 8 -15.49 -7.65 14.92
N ASN A 9 -16.69 -7.17 14.59
CA ASN A 9 -17.16 -7.06 13.20
C ASN A 9 -16.44 -5.98 12.39
N VAL A 10 -16.02 -4.89 13.04
CA VAL A 10 -15.22 -3.82 12.39
C VAL A 10 -13.76 -4.26 12.21
N GLY A 11 -13.18 -4.91 13.21
CA GLY A 11 -11.81 -5.42 13.13
C GLY A 11 -11.61 -6.49 12.05
N LEU A 12 -12.62 -7.35 11.82
CA LEU A 12 -12.59 -8.35 10.75
C LEU A 12 -12.54 -7.68 9.36
N LYS A 13 -13.39 -6.67 9.14
CA LYS A 13 -13.46 -5.91 7.88
C LYS A 13 -12.18 -5.13 7.57
N LEU A 14 -11.54 -4.54 8.58
CA LEU A 14 -10.28 -3.83 8.38
C LEU A 14 -9.14 -4.79 8.01
N LYS A 15 -9.14 -5.99 8.61
CA LYS A 15 -8.15 -7.02 8.30
C LYS A 15 -8.29 -7.51 6.86
N GLU A 16 -9.49 -7.86 6.41
CA GLU A 16 -9.79 -8.19 5.02
C GLU A 16 -9.39 -7.04 4.09
N LEU A 17 -9.79 -5.82 4.47
CA LEU A 17 -9.27 -4.52 4.07
C LEU A 17 -7.79 -4.55 3.65
N SER A 18 -6.97 -4.68 4.69
CA SER A 18 -5.52 -4.63 4.61
C SER A 18 -4.93 -5.72 3.71
N PHE A 19 -5.57 -6.89 3.62
CA PHE A 19 -5.08 -7.96 2.74
C PHE A 19 -5.27 -7.60 1.27
N GLU A 20 -6.42 -7.07 0.88
CA GLU A 20 -6.66 -6.65 -0.51
C GLU A 20 -5.74 -5.49 -0.89
N VAL A 21 -5.51 -4.53 0.01
CA VAL A 21 -4.53 -3.46 -0.18
C VAL A 21 -3.12 -4.02 -0.38
N LEU A 22 -2.68 -4.96 0.46
CA LEU A 22 -1.36 -5.59 0.36
C LEU A 22 -1.19 -6.36 -0.96
N LYS A 23 -2.23 -7.06 -1.43
CA LYS A 23 -2.24 -7.75 -2.73
C LYS A 23 -2.12 -6.78 -3.91
N LEU A 24 -2.67 -5.57 -3.82
CA LEU A 24 -2.51 -4.56 -4.86
C LEU A 24 -1.09 -3.98 -4.86
N ILE A 25 -0.56 -3.61 -3.69
CA ILE A 25 0.79 -3.05 -3.56
C ILE A 25 1.87 -4.06 -3.96
N SER A 26 1.63 -5.36 -3.80
CA SER A 26 2.58 -6.40 -4.25
C SER A 26 2.80 -6.42 -5.76
N LYS A 27 1.87 -5.86 -6.54
CA LYS A 27 1.94 -5.77 -8.01
C LYS A 27 2.65 -4.50 -8.49
N GLY A 28 2.90 -3.54 -7.60
CA GLY A 28 3.52 -2.26 -7.92
C GLY A 28 3.24 -1.20 -6.85
N GLY A 29 4.06 -0.14 -6.82
CA GLY A 29 3.86 0.98 -5.94
C GLY A 29 2.61 1.77 -6.30
N LEU A 30 1.79 2.09 -5.30
CA LEU A 30 0.49 2.75 -5.50
C LEU A 30 0.29 3.88 -4.50
N THR A 31 -0.48 4.90 -4.89
CA THR A 31 -0.99 5.92 -3.97
C THR A 31 -2.27 5.44 -3.27
N ILE A 32 -2.67 6.11 -2.18
CA ILE A 32 -3.98 5.90 -1.53
C ILE A 32 -5.12 6.00 -2.56
N ARG A 33 -5.06 7.02 -3.42
CA ARG A 33 -6.08 7.26 -4.44
C ARG A 33 -6.16 6.11 -5.45
N ASP A 34 -5.01 5.60 -5.91
CA ASP A 34 -4.99 4.47 -6.84
C ASP A 34 -5.62 3.22 -6.23
N ILE A 35 -5.33 2.96 -4.95
CA ILE A 35 -5.87 1.82 -4.21
C ILE A 35 -7.38 1.99 -4.00
N ALA A 36 -7.82 3.17 -3.56
CA ALA A 36 -9.22 3.52 -3.36
C ALA A 36 -10.04 3.33 -4.65
N ASN A 37 -9.54 3.84 -5.77
CA ASN A 37 -10.17 3.70 -7.08
C ASN A 37 -10.24 2.23 -7.53
N LYS A 38 -9.16 1.46 -7.35
CA LYS A 38 -9.12 0.04 -7.75
C LYS A 38 -10.07 -0.84 -6.93
N LEU A 39 -10.25 -0.53 -5.65
CA LEU A 39 -11.12 -1.30 -4.75
C LEU A 39 -12.54 -0.74 -4.65
N ASN A 40 -12.81 0.43 -5.26
CA ASN A 40 -14.06 1.18 -5.09
C ASN A 40 -14.39 1.43 -3.60
N VAL A 41 -13.38 1.87 -2.84
CA VAL A 41 -13.46 2.11 -1.40
C VAL A 41 -13.02 3.54 -1.10
N ARG A 42 -13.62 4.16 -0.09
CA ARG A 42 -13.26 5.54 0.32
C ARG A 42 -11.80 5.63 0.79
N GLU A 43 -11.12 6.73 0.45
CA GLU A 43 -9.70 6.94 0.79
C GLU A 43 -9.45 6.85 2.30
N GLU A 44 -10.39 7.24 3.17
CA GLU A 44 -10.22 7.15 4.63
C GLU A 44 -10.09 5.70 5.12
N LEU A 45 -10.84 4.76 4.53
CA LEU A 45 -10.73 3.35 4.89
C LEU A 45 -9.41 2.74 4.40
N ILE A 46 -8.93 3.20 3.25
CA ILE A 46 -7.61 2.81 2.73
C ILE A 46 -6.50 3.31 3.65
N LYS A 47 -6.61 4.54 4.17
CA LYS A 47 -5.62 5.08 5.13
C LYS A 47 -5.48 4.17 6.35
N HIS A 48 -6.59 3.76 6.96
CA HIS A 48 -6.55 2.84 8.11
C HIS A 48 -5.93 1.48 7.77
N ALA A 49 -6.22 0.95 6.58
CA ALA A 49 -5.60 -0.30 6.12
C ALA A 49 -4.08 -0.14 5.91
N ILE A 50 -3.65 0.98 5.35
CA ILE A 50 -2.23 1.31 5.14
C ILE A 50 -1.50 1.50 6.47
N GLU A 51 -2.07 2.25 7.41
CA GLU A 51 -1.52 2.46 8.76
C GLU A 51 -1.24 1.11 9.44
N LEU A 52 -2.17 0.17 9.35
CA LEU A 52 -1.99 -1.18 9.86
C LEU A 52 -0.84 -1.93 9.16
N LEU A 53 -0.76 -1.87 7.82
CA LEU A 53 0.29 -2.54 7.06
C LEU A 53 1.68 -1.94 7.30
N LEU A 54 1.77 -0.63 7.48
CA LEU A 54 2.99 0.08 7.88
C LEU A 54 3.44 -0.36 9.27
N ALA A 55 2.53 -0.38 10.25
CA ALA A 55 2.81 -0.83 11.62
C ALA A 55 3.30 -2.28 11.67
N LEU A 56 2.82 -3.13 10.75
CA LEU A 56 3.27 -4.53 10.60
C LEU A 56 4.59 -4.68 9.82
N GLY A 57 5.08 -3.60 9.20
CA GLY A 57 6.28 -3.59 8.37
C GLY A 57 6.11 -4.34 7.04
N TYR A 58 4.89 -4.45 6.53
CA TYR A 58 4.60 -5.14 5.26
C TYR A 58 4.74 -4.23 4.05
N ILE A 59 4.59 -2.93 4.25
CA ILE A 59 4.81 -1.91 3.23
C ILE A 59 5.68 -0.80 3.82
N LYS A 60 6.19 0.07 2.96
CA LYS A 60 6.89 1.30 3.34
C LYS A 60 6.47 2.45 2.45
N GLU A 61 6.63 3.66 2.98
CA GLU A 61 6.42 4.89 2.23
C GLU A 61 7.62 5.19 1.35
N LEU A 62 7.34 5.66 0.14
CA LEU A 62 8.34 6.24 -0.75
C LEU A 62 7.82 7.61 -1.20
N HIS A 63 8.52 8.65 -0.78
CA HIS A 63 8.20 10.02 -1.12
C HIS A 63 8.77 10.34 -2.51
N ILE A 64 7.88 10.66 -3.44
CA ILE A 64 8.21 11.07 -4.81
C ILE A 64 7.82 12.54 -4.97
N GLY A 65 8.69 13.36 -5.52
CA GLY A 65 8.43 14.79 -5.72
C GLY A 65 9.69 15.49 -6.21
N PRO A 66 9.72 16.83 -6.28
CA PRO A 66 10.87 17.59 -6.77
C PRO A 66 12.21 17.21 -6.13
N GLN A 67 12.19 16.73 -4.89
CA GLN A 67 13.35 16.23 -4.13
C GLN A 67 13.82 14.82 -4.56
N CYS A 68 13.10 14.12 -5.44
CA CYS A 68 13.48 12.83 -5.97
C CYS A 68 14.54 13.03 -7.05
N HIS A 69 15.81 12.94 -6.66
CA HIS A 69 16.95 13.15 -7.55
C HIS A 69 17.47 11.84 -8.21
N GLU A 70 16.79 10.73 -7.95
CA GLU A 70 17.12 9.42 -8.53
C GLU A 70 16.89 9.44 -10.04
N LYS A 71 17.91 9.05 -10.82
CA LYS A 71 17.72 8.81 -12.25
C LYS A 71 16.82 7.60 -12.40
N CYS A 72 15.62 7.76 -12.99
CA CYS A 72 14.66 6.67 -13.11
C CYS A 72 15.24 5.41 -13.77
N ASN A 73 16.24 5.55 -14.65
CA ASN A 73 16.91 4.40 -15.28
C ASN A 73 17.75 3.53 -14.33
N SER A 74 18.28 4.09 -13.25
CA SER A 74 19.07 3.37 -12.24
C SER A 74 18.37 3.24 -10.89
N CYS A 75 17.17 3.81 -10.74
CA CYS A 75 16.42 3.77 -9.50
C CYS A 75 16.03 2.32 -9.14
N PRO A 76 16.33 1.84 -7.92
CA PRO A 76 15.95 0.49 -7.47
C PRO A 76 14.44 0.22 -7.53
N PHE A 77 13.63 1.27 -7.47
CA PHE A 77 12.17 1.18 -7.54
C PHE A 77 11.60 1.38 -8.96
N LYS A 78 12.44 1.50 -10.01
CA LYS A 78 11.99 1.74 -11.40
C LYS A 78 10.88 0.80 -11.85
N ALA A 79 10.98 -0.49 -11.50
CA ALA A 79 10.04 -1.51 -11.92
C ALA A 79 8.64 -1.36 -11.28
N VAL A 80 8.56 -0.70 -10.12
CA VAL A 80 7.32 -0.60 -9.33
C VAL A 80 6.85 0.84 -9.13
N CYS A 81 7.65 1.85 -9.45
CA CYS A 81 7.28 3.25 -9.29
C CYS A 81 6.32 3.67 -10.42
N PRO A 82 5.11 4.16 -10.11
CA PRO A 82 4.13 4.58 -11.12
C PRO A 82 4.62 5.78 -11.95
N TYR A 83 5.59 6.54 -11.44
CA TYR A 83 6.16 7.72 -12.07
C TYR A 83 7.36 7.44 -12.98
N ALA A 84 7.87 6.19 -13.02
CA ALA A 84 9.11 5.86 -13.72
C ALA A 84 9.09 6.14 -15.24
N LYS A 85 7.91 6.13 -15.87
CA LYS A 85 7.72 6.38 -17.31
C LYS A 85 7.28 7.80 -17.65
N ILE A 86 6.64 8.48 -16.70
CA ILE A 86 5.99 9.79 -16.90
C ILE A 86 6.80 10.95 -16.28
N GLY A 87 7.84 10.63 -15.51
CA GLY A 87 8.66 11.61 -14.83
C GLY A 87 8.15 11.92 -13.42
N VAL A 88 9.00 12.58 -12.65
CA VAL A 88 8.73 12.94 -11.26
C VAL A 88 7.64 14.02 -11.21
N PRO A 89 6.58 13.86 -10.38
CA PRO A 89 5.53 14.86 -10.24
C PRO A 89 6.07 16.16 -9.63
N SER A 90 5.53 17.29 -10.10
CA SER A 90 5.89 18.63 -9.58
C SER A 90 5.45 18.87 -8.14
N LYS A 91 4.47 18.09 -7.65
CA LYS A 91 4.01 18.12 -6.26
C LYS A 91 4.47 16.85 -5.54
N PRO A 92 4.88 16.94 -4.26
CA PRO A 92 5.16 15.75 -3.46
C PRO A 92 3.97 14.79 -3.41
N SER A 93 4.26 13.51 -3.55
CA SER A 93 3.32 12.40 -3.51
C SER A 93 3.96 11.26 -2.72
N VAL A 94 3.13 10.51 -2.01
CA VAL A 94 3.57 9.30 -1.30
C VAL A 94 3.02 8.10 -2.07
N ILE A 95 3.92 7.20 -2.45
CA ILE A 95 3.55 5.88 -2.92
C ILE A 95 3.93 4.85 -1.86
N TYR A 96 3.17 3.77 -1.80
CA TYR A 96 3.41 2.66 -0.90
C TYR A 96 3.99 1.50 -1.70
N VAL A 97 5.12 0.96 -1.24
CA VAL A 97 5.79 -0.18 -1.88
C VAL A 97 5.90 -1.34 -0.89
N ILE A 98 5.85 -2.56 -1.41
CA ILE A 98 5.91 -3.78 -0.59
C ILE A 98 7.32 -4.01 -0.04
N THR A 99 7.42 -4.56 1.18
CA THR A 99 8.67 -5.07 1.75
C THR A 99 8.82 -6.57 1.49
N ASP A 100 10.02 -7.14 1.68
CA ASP A 100 10.20 -8.59 1.58
C ASP A 100 9.28 -9.36 2.54
N ARG A 101 9.06 -8.81 3.75
CA ARG A 101 8.13 -9.35 4.73
C ARG A 101 6.69 -9.32 4.22
N GLY A 102 6.26 -8.20 3.65
CA GLY A 102 4.93 -8.07 3.05
C GLY A 102 4.73 -9.02 1.87
N LEU A 103 5.76 -9.19 1.03
CA LEU A 103 5.71 -10.08 -0.14
C LEU A 103 5.52 -11.54 0.27
N ARG A 104 6.26 -12.00 1.29
CA ARG A 104 6.03 -13.32 1.89
C ARG A 104 4.58 -13.46 2.37
N LYS A 105 4.06 -12.43 3.04
CA LYS A 105 2.69 -12.45 3.55
C LYS A 105 1.63 -12.51 2.46
N ALA A 106 1.82 -11.76 1.38
CA ALA A 106 0.91 -11.75 0.23
C ALA A 106 0.86 -13.12 -0.47
N ARG A 107 2.00 -13.83 -0.55
CA ARG A 107 2.08 -15.19 -1.13
C ARG A 107 1.36 -16.23 -0.28
N GLU A 108 1.57 -16.23 1.04
CA GLU A 108 0.84 -17.12 1.98
C GLU A 108 -0.69 -16.98 1.84
N ALA A 109 -1.16 -15.76 1.62
CA ALA A 109 -2.59 -15.46 1.50
C ALA A 109 -3.18 -15.82 0.13
N SER A 110 -2.37 -16.14 -0.87
CA SER A 110 -2.81 -16.54 -2.22
C SER A 110 -2.87 -18.07 -2.41
N MET A 111 -2.44 -18.84 -1.41
CA MET A 111 -2.41 -20.31 -1.42
C MET A 111 -3.53 -20.95 -0.56
N LYS A 112 -4.51 -20.15 -0.14
CA LYS A 112 -5.70 -20.57 0.61
C LYS A 112 -6.95 -20.15 -0.15
#